data_AF-A0A2G8SNL2-F1
#
_entry.id   AF-A0A2G8SNL2-F1
#
_cell.length_a   1.000
_cell.length_b   1.000
_cell.length_c   1.000
_cell.angle_alpha   90.00
_cell.angle_beta   90.00
_cell.angle_gamma   90.00
#
_symmetry.space_group_name_H-M   'P 1'
#
loop_
_entity.id
_entity.type
_entity.pdbx_description
1 polymer ?
#
loop_
_entity_poly.entity_id
_entity_poly.type
_entity_poly.pdbx_seq_one_letter_code
_entity_poly.pdbx_strand_id
1 'polypeptide(L)'
;MSFASLLQRVQRGLSAVELVHTSHPRWPLPPGPFTSPTLQISVLDSSFNPPTLAHLALANALPPPPQSAPSTPAPHDFDARLLLLSVRNADKQLKPGDATYEQRMEMMVLLAQELAPRQATSSQPLAREPNVAVAIIDEPTFVGKSASLLDFLRKRILDLHRSPGVIFASPSDAFPSPKLTFLMGTDTIVRFFAHRYYPDERAMATSLRRFFSPNENDSRIICVRRTSEGLSGAAEESVEIQIPDFIREITPGDRISFVDIGDEERTLSSSQVRGMLANREESWKSMVSPMIARCIIEHCLYSTPQ
;
A
#
# COMPACT_ATOMS: atom_id res chain seq x y z
N MET A 1 2.00 19.29 12.05
CA MET A 1 1.24 19.91 10.96
C MET A 1 -0.16 19.31 10.96
N SER A 2 -1.21 20.07 10.63
CA SER A 2 -2.56 19.52 10.48
C SER A 2 -2.71 18.77 9.15
N PHE A 3 -3.69 17.86 9.04
CA PHE A 3 -3.97 17.15 7.78
C PHE A 3 -4.25 18.11 6.61
N ALA A 4 -5.01 19.17 6.84
CA ALA A 4 -5.26 20.21 5.84
C ALA A 4 -3.97 20.88 5.33
N SER A 5 -3.02 21.16 6.22
CA SER A 5 -1.74 21.76 5.82
C SER A 5 -0.85 20.80 5.00
N LEU A 6 -0.86 19.50 5.31
CA LEU A 6 -0.16 18.49 4.50
C LEU A 6 -0.80 18.36 3.12
N LEU A 7 -2.14 18.28 3.07
CA LEU A 7 -2.91 18.21 1.84
C LEU A 7 -2.62 19.40 0.91
N GLN A 8 -2.64 20.61 1.47
CA GLN A 8 -2.35 21.84 0.73
C GLN A 8 -0.94 21.84 0.15
N ARG A 9 0.06 21.30 0.85
CA ARG A 9 1.44 21.22 0.36
C ARG A 9 1.55 20.30 -0.84
N VAL A 10 0.89 19.14 -0.80
CA VAL A 10 0.86 18.19 -1.91
C VAL A 10 0.11 18.77 -3.12
N GLN A 11 -1.09 19.33 -2.90
CA GLN A 11 -1.90 19.93 -3.97
C GLN A 11 -1.25 21.15 -4.65
N ARG A 12 -0.41 21.90 -3.93
CA ARG A 12 0.34 23.04 -4.47
C ARG A 12 1.69 22.65 -5.07
N GLY A 13 2.02 21.36 -5.12
CA GLY A 13 3.32 20.88 -5.60
C GLY A 13 4.51 21.30 -4.73
N LEU A 14 4.27 21.72 -3.48
CA LEU A 14 5.35 22.05 -2.53
C LEU A 14 6.08 20.79 -2.06
N SER A 15 5.45 19.62 -2.15
CA SER A 15 6.03 18.31 -1.88
C SER A 15 5.28 17.25 -2.68
N ALA A 16 6.00 16.28 -3.24
CA ALA A 16 5.36 15.18 -3.97
C ALA A 16 4.63 14.21 -3.03
N VAL A 17 5.22 13.97 -1.84
CA VAL A 17 4.74 13.04 -0.81
C VAL A 17 4.81 13.74 0.54
N GLU A 18 3.77 13.58 1.35
CA GLU A 18 3.75 14.03 2.75
C GLU A 18 3.40 12.88 3.68
N LEU A 19 4.16 12.74 4.77
CA LEU A 19 3.88 11.76 5.82
C LEU A 19 2.82 12.32 6.77
N VAL A 20 1.69 11.61 6.85
CA VAL A 20 0.56 11.93 7.72
C VAL A 20 0.81 11.37 9.12
N HIS A 21 1.33 10.16 9.19
CA HIS A 21 1.64 9.45 10.43
C HIS A 21 2.83 8.52 10.21
N THR A 22 3.66 8.37 11.24
CA THR A 22 4.69 7.34 11.33
C THR A 22 4.62 6.72 12.71
N SER A 23 4.67 5.40 12.79
CA SER A 23 4.77 4.65 14.05
C SER A 23 5.91 5.14 14.94
N HIS A 24 7.03 5.56 14.34
CA HIS A 24 8.14 6.19 15.05
C HIS A 24 8.96 7.11 14.10
N PRO A 25 9.78 8.03 14.64
CA PRO A 25 10.50 9.04 13.83
C PRO A 25 11.48 8.46 12.79
N ARG A 26 11.96 7.23 13.01
CA ARG A 26 12.95 6.55 12.15
C ARG A 26 12.34 5.78 10.97
N TRP A 27 11.01 5.68 10.86
CA TRP A 27 10.38 5.06 9.69
C TRP A 27 10.98 5.67 8.40
N PRO A 28 11.32 4.91 7.33
CA PRO A 28 10.97 3.50 7.12
C PRO A 28 11.97 2.51 7.73
N LEU A 29 13.07 2.96 8.33
CA LEU A 29 13.98 2.05 9.02
C LEU A 29 13.26 1.46 10.25
N PRO A 30 13.47 0.19 10.60
CA PRO A 30 12.92 -0.36 11.83
C PRO A 30 13.49 0.36 13.07
N PRO A 31 12.83 0.28 14.24
CA PRO A 31 13.31 0.89 15.47
C PRO A 31 14.69 0.40 15.93
N GLY A 32 15.05 -0.83 15.56
CA GLY A 32 16.33 -1.46 15.90
C GLY A 32 17.47 -1.15 14.90
N PRO A 33 18.60 -1.86 15.04
CA PRO A 33 19.64 -1.91 14.03
C PRO A 33 19.09 -2.49 12.73
N PHE A 34 19.52 -1.93 11.59
CA PHE A 34 19.18 -2.45 10.26
C PHE A 34 20.45 -2.77 9.50
N THR A 35 20.57 -4.02 9.03
CA THR A 35 21.81 -4.55 8.46
C THR A 35 21.65 -5.01 7.01
N SER A 36 20.42 -5.06 6.50
CA SER A 36 20.17 -5.47 5.13
C SER A 36 20.53 -4.34 4.15
N PRO A 37 21.15 -4.65 3.00
CA PRO A 37 21.42 -3.66 1.95
C PRO A 37 20.15 -3.19 1.22
N THR A 38 19.02 -3.87 1.43
CA THR A 38 17.74 -3.52 0.82
C THR A 38 16.66 -3.41 1.89
N LEU A 39 15.79 -2.41 1.76
CA LEU A 39 14.67 -2.18 2.65
C LEU A 39 13.36 -2.54 1.93
N GLN A 40 12.73 -3.64 2.33
CA GLN A 40 11.49 -4.13 1.71
C GLN A 40 10.28 -3.37 2.26
N ILE A 41 9.60 -2.60 1.43
CA ILE A 41 8.46 -1.76 1.86
C ILE A 41 7.22 -2.19 1.10
N SER A 42 6.17 -2.59 1.83
CA SER A 42 4.87 -2.79 1.22
C SER A 42 4.10 -1.48 1.10
N VAL A 43 3.36 -1.32 0.01
CA VAL A 43 2.56 -0.12 -0.27
C VAL A 43 1.13 -0.54 -0.59
N LEU A 44 0.19 -0.18 0.29
CA LEU A 44 -1.24 -0.30 0.02
C LEU A 44 -1.79 1.06 -0.40
N ASP A 45 -2.02 1.24 -1.70
CA ASP A 45 -2.66 2.43 -2.26
C ASP A 45 -4.15 2.18 -2.50
N SER A 46 -4.99 2.92 -1.78
CA SER A 46 -6.45 2.82 -1.88
C SER A 46 -7.11 4.16 -1.59
N SER A 47 -8.41 4.25 -1.88
CA SER A 47 -9.22 5.42 -1.54
C SER A 47 -9.62 5.48 -0.07
N PHE A 48 -9.54 4.37 0.68
CA PHE A 48 -9.82 4.30 2.12
C PHE A 48 -11.12 5.03 2.53
N ASN A 49 -12.23 4.75 1.84
CA ASN A 49 -13.46 5.53 1.94
C ASN A 49 -14.71 4.68 2.23
N PRO A 50 -14.85 4.05 3.40
CA PRO A 50 -13.88 3.98 4.49
C PRO A 50 -12.88 2.80 4.29
N PRO A 51 -11.80 2.71 5.09
CA PRO A 51 -11.07 1.45 5.24
C PRO A 51 -12.00 0.32 5.70
N THR A 52 -11.71 -0.90 5.27
CA THR A 52 -12.47 -2.12 5.61
C THR A 52 -11.52 -3.19 6.14
N LEU A 53 -12.05 -4.29 6.69
CA LEU A 53 -11.24 -5.43 7.09
C LEU A 53 -10.49 -6.06 5.91
N ALA A 54 -10.99 -5.94 4.67
CA ALA A 54 -10.23 -6.30 3.47
C ALA A 54 -8.94 -5.47 3.33
N HIS A 55 -8.98 -4.17 3.63
CA HIS A 55 -7.79 -3.32 3.60
C HIS A 55 -6.81 -3.72 4.70
N LEU A 56 -7.31 -4.06 5.89
CA LEU A 56 -6.48 -4.53 7.00
C LEU A 56 -5.79 -5.86 6.64
N ALA A 57 -6.55 -6.83 6.13
CA ALA A 57 -6.02 -8.12 5.71
C ALA A 57 -4.99 -7.98 4.58
N LEU A 58 -5.29 -7.14 3.57
CA LEU A 58 -4.36 -6.82 2.49
C LEU A 58 -3.09 -6.16 3.04
N ALA A 59 -3.21 -5.16 3.91
CA ALA A 59 -2.08 -4.46 4.49
C ALA A 59 -1.20 -5.36 5.39
N ASN A 60 -1.76 -6.45 5.93
CA ASN A 60 -1.06 -7.46 6.72
C ASN A 60 -0.49 -8.62 5.87
N ALA A 61 -0.74 -8.65 4.55
CA ALA A 61 -0.20 -9.68 3.68
C ALA A 61 1.33 -9.78 3.81
N LEU A 62 1.82 -11.01 3.77
CA LEU A 62 3.24 -11.33 3.84
C LEU A 62 3.81 -11.48 2.42
N PRO A 63 5.10 -11.21 2.21
CA PRO A 63 5.73 -11.52 0.94
C PRO A 63 5.74 -13.03 0.69
N PRO A 64 5.63 -13.47 -0.57
CA PRO A 64 5.72 -14.89 -0.91
C PRO A 64 7.12 -15.43 -0.57
N PRO A 65 7.24 -16.72 -0.21
CA PRO A 65 8.54 -17.33 0.07
C PRO A 65 9.43 -17.30 -1.18
N PRO A 66 10.76 -17.14 -1.02
CA PRO A 66 11.68 -17.20 -2.14
C PRO A 66 11.66 -18.60 -2.77
N GLN A 67 11.43 -18.68 -4.07
CA GLN A 67 11.29 -19.95 -4.81
C GLN A 67 12.56 -20.83 -4.79
N SER A 68 13.71 -20.26 -4.44
CA SER A 68 15.03 -20.91 -4.55
C SER A 68 15.54 -21.56 -3.26
N ALA A 69 14.79 -21.51 -2.14
CA ALA A 69 15.27 -21.99 -0.84
C ALA A 69 14.53 -23.25 -0.38
N PRO A 70 15.18 -24.43 -0.34
CA PRO A 70 14.64 -25.59 0.37
C PRO A 70 14.69 -25.32 1.87
N SER A 71 13.52 -25.35 2.53
CA SER A 71 13.36 -25.35 3.99
C SER A 71 14.20 -24.31 4.74
N THR A 72 13.81 -23.04 4.66
CA THR A 72 14.24 -21.95 5.57
C THR A 72 13.04 -21.42 6.37
N PRO A 73 13.26 -20.78 7.54
CA PRO A 73 12.22 -20.57 8.55
C PRO A 73 11.14 -19.59 8.07
N ALA A 74 10.07 -19.47 8.88
CA ALA A 74 8.85 -18.69 8.62
C ALA A 74 9.04 -17.44 7.73
N PRO A 75 8.08 -17.14 6.84
CA PRO A 75 8.18 -16.03 5.89
C PRO A 75 8.63 -14.73 6.57
N HIS A 76 9.72 -14.14 6.06
CA HIS A 76 10.24 -12.87 6.57
C HIS A 76 9.25 -11.76 6.19
N ASP A 77 8.73 -11.06 7.18
CA ASP A 77 7.81 -9.94 6.96
C ASP A 77 8.49 -8.76 6.21
N PHE A 78 7.72 -7.84 5.64
CA PHE A 78 8.21 -6.57 5.15
C PHE A 78 8.96 -5.79 6.24
N ASP A 79 9.93 -5.00 5.82
CA ASP A 79 10.70 -4.17 6.74
C ASP A 79 9.89 -2.99 7.25
N ALA A 80 9.08 -2.41 6.36
CA ALA A 80 8.14 -1.35 6.66
C ALA A 80 6.87 -1.49 5.83
N ARG A 81 5.77 -0.90 6.31
CA ARG A 81 4.48 -0.84 5.61
C ARG A 81 4.07 0.60 5.38
N LEU A 82 3.46 0.88 4.24
CA LEU A 82 2.96 2.20 3.87
C LEU A 82 1.50 2.11 3.42
N LEU A 83 0.62 2.82 4.14
CA LEU A 83 -0.73 3.10 3.67
C LEU A 83 -0.70 4.42 2.87
N LEU A 84 -1.10 4.38 1.61
CA LEU A 84 -0.94 5.50 0.68
C LEU A 84 -2.29 5.98 0.16
N LEU A 85 -2.53 7.29 0.21
CA LEU A 85 -3.69 7.92 -0.39
C LEU A 85 -3.26 8.89 -1.50
N SER A 86 -3.61 8.57 -2.74
CA SER A 86 -3.45 9.52 -3.85
C SER A 86 -4.56 10.57 -3.85
N VAL A 87 -4.19 11.86 -3.80
CA VAL A 87 -5.13 13.01 -3.83
C VAL A 87 -5.60 13.37 -5.24
N ARG A 88 -4.97 12.77 -6.25
CA ARG A 88 -5.39 12.82 -7.66
C ARG A 88 -5.32 11.40 -8.19
N ASN A 89 -6.37 10.61 -7.95
CA ASN A 89 -6.43 9.25 -8.47
C ASN A 89 -7.09 9.25 -9.86
N ALA A 90 -6.53 8.52 -10.84
CA ALA A 90 -6.94 8.59 -12.24
C ALA A 90 -8.44 8.30 -12.47
N ASP A 91 -9.08 7.52 -11.60
CA ASP A 91 -10.48 7.10 -11.74
C ASP A 91 -11.46 7.71 -10.74
N LYS A 92 -10.98 8.35 -9.68
CA LYS A 92 -11.79 8.63 -8.50
C LYS A 92 -11.77 10.11 -8.16
N GLN A 93 -12.83 10.80 -8.57
CA GLN A 93 -13.24 12.09 -8.02
C GLN A 93 -14.03 11.85 -6.72
N LEU A 94 -13.91 12.77 -5.75
CA LEU A 94 -14.76 12.76 -4.56
C LEU A 94 -16.22 12.95 -4.97
N LYS A 95 -17.11 12.04 -4.56
CA LYS A 95 -18.56 12.18 -4.80
C LYS A 95 -19.22 12.88 -3.61
N PRO A 96 -20.37 13.56 -3.81
CA PRO A 96 -21.20 14.02 -2.69
C PRO A 96 -21.49 12.86 -1.72
N GLY A 97 -21.28 13.07 -0.43
CA GLY A 97 -21.41 12.05 0.61
C GLY A 97 -20.16 11.20 0.88
N ASP A 98 -19.09 11.33 0.08
CA ASP A 98 -17.81 10.73 0.41
C ASP A 98 -17.15 11.44 1.61
N ALA A 99 -16.35 10.69 2.38
CA ALA A 99 -15.48 11.29 3.38
C ALA A 99 -14.41 12.17 2.70
N THR A 100 -14.10 13.29 3.35
CA THR A 100 -13.03 14.22 2.96
C THR A 100 -11.65 13.56 3.03
N TYR A 101 -10.64 14.19 2.46
CA TYR A 101 -9.26 13.68 2.56
C TYR A 101 -8.77 13.62 4.00
N GLU A 102 -9.13 14.60 4.82
CA GLU A 102 -8.82 14.68 6.24
C GLU A 102 -9.44 13.53 7.03
N GLN A 103 -10.73 13.25 6.80
CA GLN A 103 -11.42 12.12 7.44
C GLN A 103 -10.86 10.77 6.98
N ARG A 104 -10.48 10.64 5.70
CA ARG A 104 -9.79 9.45 5.19
C ARG A 104 -8.42 9.27 5.83
N MET A 105 -7.63 10.34 5.95
CA MET A 105 -6.35 10.33 6.63
C MET A 105 -6.50 9.91 8.10
N GLU A 106 -7.49 10.44 8.81
CA GLU A 106 -7.83 10.05 10.18
C GLU A 106 -8.13 8.55 10.29
N MET A 107 -9.04 8.05 9.46
CA MET A 107 -9.35 6.62 9.39
C MET A 107 -8.13 5.76 9.00
N MET A 108 -7.25 6.24 8.13
CA MET A 108 -6.01 5.53 7.79
C MET A 108 -5.03 5.46 8.96
N VAL A 109 -4.97 6.48 9.82
CA VAL A 109 -4.15 6.45 11.04
C VAL A 109 -4.69 5.41 12.02
N LEU A 110 -6.02 5.31 12.17
CA LEU A 110 -6.64 4.24 12.97
C LEU A 110 -6.31 2.86 12.40
N LEU A 111 -6.43 2.68 11.07
CA LEU A 111 -6.06 1.42 10.40
C LEU A 111 -4.58 1.06 10.64
N ALA A 112 -3.68 2.05 10.61
CA ALA A 112 -2.25 1.82 10.83
C ALA A 112 -1.95 1.27 12.23
N GLN A 113 -2.71 1.70 13.25
CA GLN A 113 -2.57 1.24 14.64
C GLN A 113 -3.02 -0.22 14.82
N GLU A 114 -3.86 -0.73 13.92
CA GLU A 114 -4.39 -2.10 13.95
C GLU A 114 -3.56 -3.10 13.15
N LEU A 115 -2.51 -2.66 12.45
CA LEU A 115 -1.64 -3.58 11.72
C LEU A 115 -0.92 -4.53 12.68
N ALA A 116 -0.78 -5.78 12.25
CA ALA A 116 -0.10 -6.79 13.03
C ALA A 116 1.36 -6.38 13.30
N PRO A 117 1.86 -6.55 14.53
CA PRO A 117 3.27 -6.43 14.81
C PRO A 117 4.07 -7.38 13.91
N ARG A 118 5.31 -6.99 13.55
CA ARG A 118 6.22 -7.90 12.86
C ARG A 118 6.41 -9.15 13.70
N GLN A 119 6.37 -10.33 13.07
CA GLN A 119 6.71 -11.57 13.78
C GLN A 119 8.14 -11.44 14.34
N ALA A 120 8.28 -11.66 15.65
CA ALA A 120 9.57 -11.58 16.31
C ALA A 120 10.48 -12.68 15.75
N THR A 121 11.62 -12.29 15.19
CA THR A 121 12.70 -13.22 14.87
C THR A 121 13.59 -13.40 16.11
N SER A 122 14.31 -14.52 16.19
CA SER A 122 15.25 -14.80 17.28
C SER A 122 16.33 -13.73 17.48
N SER A 123 16.57 -12.88 16.48
CA SER A 123 17.53 -11.78 16.49
C SER A 123 16.95 -10.41 16.90
N GLN A 124 15.61 -10.25 16.97
CA GLN A 124 14.95 -8.96 17.29
C GLN A 124 13.73 -9.18 18.23
N PRO A 125 13.94 -9.51 19.52
CA PRO A 125 12.87 -9.80 20.47
C PRO A 125 12.01 -8.59 20.89
N LEU A 126 12.37 -7.36 20.46
CA LEU A 126 11.70 -6.09 20.83
C LEU A 126 10.67 -5.58 19.80
N ALA A 127 10.45 -6.28 18.68
CA ALA A 127 9.48 -5.86 17.67
C ALA A 127 8.03 -6.08 18.14
N ARG A 128 7.53 -5.18 19.00
CA ARG A 128 6.13 -5.21 19.47
C ARG A 128 5.20 -4.30 18.69
N GLU A 129 5.71 -3.32 17.95
CA GLU A 129 4.91 -2.36 17.20
C GLU A 129 5.16 -2.47 15.69
N PRO A 130 4.11 -2.29 14.86
CA PRO A 130 4.25 -2.32 13.41
C PRO A 130 5.10 -1.13 12.91
N ASN A 131 6.10 -1.40 12.04
CA ASN A 131 6.87 -0.34 11.37
C ASN A 131 6.07 0.24 10.19
N VAL A 132 5.07 1.06 10.51
CA VAL A 132 4.09 1.60 9.56
C VAL A 132 4.18 3.12 9.42
N ALA A 133 3.83 3.62 8.23
CA ALA A 133 3.45 5.01 8.00
C ALA A 133 2.16 5.14 7.17
N VAL A 134 1.54 6.31 7.29
CA VAL A 134 0.46 6.80 6.44
C VAL A 134 1.01 7.98 5.65
N ALA A 135 0.80 8.00 4.33
CA ALA A 135 1.21 9.11 3.49
C ALA A 135 0.15 9.49 2.45
N ILE A 136 0.25 10.74 1.99
CA ILE A 136 -0.49 11.25 0.84
C ILE A 136 0.46 11.60 -0.30
N ILE A 137 -0.03 11.48 -1.53
CA ILE A 137 0.74 11.75 -2.76
C ILE A 137 -0.15 12.40 -3.83
N ASP A 138 0.40 13.32 -4.63
CA ASP A 138 -0.24 13.82 -5.85
C ASP A 138 0.36 13.15 -7.09
N GLU A 139 -0.03 11.91 -7.32
CA GLU A 139 0.36 11.17 -8.52
C GLU A 139 -0.77 10.21 -8.91
N PRO A 140 -1.28 10.28 -10.15
CA PRO A 140 -2.41 9.44 -10.59
C PRO A 140 -2.03 8.00 -10.91
N THR A 141 -0.82 7.76 -11.43
CA THR A 141 -0.45 6.45 -11.95
C THR A 141 0.36 5.65 -10.94
N PHE A 142 0.19 4.33 -10.90
CA PHE A 142 1.01 3.48 -10.02
C PHE A 142 2.50 3.51 -10.39
N VAL A 143 2.81 3.58 -11.68
CA VAL A 143 4.19 3.70 -12.17
C VAL A 143 4.83 5.02 -11.72
N GLY A 144 4.10 6.14 -11.78
CA GLY A 144 4.55 7.42 -11.24
C GLY A 144 4.68 7.42 -9.72
N LYS A 145 3.73 6.79 -9.01
CA LYS A 145 3.77 6.67 -7.54
C LYS A 145 5.04 5.95 -7.11
N SER A 146 5.39 4.85 -7.79
CA SER A 146 6.62 4.11 -7.52
C SER A 146 7.86 4.99 -7.64
N ALA A 147 8.00 5.75 -8.73
CA ALA A 147 9.16 6.62 -8.92
C ALA A 147 9.24 7.71 -7.85
N SER A 148 8.13 8.40 -7.60
CA SER A 148 8.04 9.49 -6.62
C SER A 148 8.31 9.02 -5.18
N LEU A 149 7.78 7.85 -4.81
CA LEU A 149 8.02 7.24 -3.50
C LEU A 149 9.47 6.82 -3.33
N LEU A 150 10.10 6.22 -4.34
CA LEU A 150 11.52 5.85 -4.27
C LEU A 150 12.40 7.07 -4.06
N ASP A 151 12.17 8.16 -4.79
CA ASP A 151 12.92 9.41 -4.63
C ASP A 151 12.71 10.03 -3.25
N PHE A 152 11.48 10.02 -2.75
CA PHE A 152 11.15 10.45 -1.39
C PHE A 152 11.88 9.60 -0.33
N LEU A 153 11.79 8.27 -0.44
CA LEU A 153 12.36 7.33 0.53
C LEU A 153 13.89 7.38 0.55
N ARG A 154 14.55 7.47 -0.61
CA ARG A 154 16.02 7.60 -0.70
C ARG A 154 16.50 8.86 0.03
N LYS A 155 15.84 10.01 -0.19
CA LYS A 155 16.15 11.26 0.52
C LYS A 155 15.94 11.11 2.02
N ARG A 156 14.81 10.53 2.43
CA ARG A 156 14.49 10.32 3.84
C ARG A 156 15.49 9.40 4.55
N ILE A 157 15.89 8.28 3.93
CA ILE A 157 16.89 7.36 4.47
C ILE A 157 18.24 8.07 4.66
N LEU A 158 18.65 8.89 3.68
CA LEU A 158 19.86 9.69 3.76
C LEU A 158 19.82 10.70 4.92
N ASP A 159 18.69 11.38 5.12
CA ASP A 159 18.52 12.34 6.22
C ASP A 159 18.52 11.64 7.59
N LEU A 160 17.90 10.47 7.70
CA LEU A 160 17.90 9.67 8.92
C LEU A 160 19.29 9.18 9.31
N HIS A 161 20.16 8.87 8.34
CA HIS A 161 21.54 8.46 8.63
C HIS A 161 22.35 9.56 9.35
N ARG A 162 22.06 10.83 9.06
CA ARG A 162 22.72 11.96 9.72
C ARG A 162 22.29 12.12 11.18
N SER A 163 21.27 11.38 11.62
CA SER A 163 20.75 11.46 12.99
C SER A 163 21.58 10.59 13.95
N PRO A 164 21.90 11.09 15.17
CA PRO A 164 22.64 10.30 16.16
C PRO A 164 21.92 8.99 16.51
N GLY A 165 22.67 7.89 16.57
CA GLY A 165 22.14 6.57 16.99
C GLY A 165 21.59 5.68 15.87
N VAL A 166 21.64 6.10 14.61
CA VAL A 166 21.35 5.23 13.45
C VAL A 166 22.66 4.60 12.95
N ILE A 167 22.85 3.31 13.25
CA ILE A 167 24.02 2.54 12.78
C ILE A 167 23.54 1.57 11.69
N PHE A 168 24.05 1.73 10.47
CA PHE A 168 23.98 0.68 9.45
C PHE A 168 25.16 -0.25 9.67
N ALA A 169 24.91 -1.56 9.83
CA ALA A 169 25.98 -2.52 10.12
C ALA A 169 26.72 -3.01 8.86
N SER A 170 26.41 -2.48 7.68
CA SER A 170 26.99 -2.98 6.43
C SER A 170 28.44 -2.51 6.28
N PRO A 171 29.37 -3.39 5.86
CA PRO A 171 30.79 -3.08 5.72
C PRO A 171 31.13 -2.18 4.52
N SER A 172 30.16 -1.89 3.65
CA SER A 172 30.22 -0.79 2.70
C SER A 172 29.32 0.33 3.21
N ASP A 173 29.76 1.58 3.17
CA ASP A 173 28.99 2.80 3.52
C ASP A 173 27.73 3.02 2.63
N ALA A 174 27.17 1.96 2.05
CA ALA A 174 26.00 2.00 1.19
C ALA A 174 24.71 2.04 2.01
N PHE A 175 23.95 3.10 1.82
CA PHE A 175 22.59 3.24 2.36
C PHE A 175 21.69 2.10 1.86
N PRO A 176 20.77 1.60 2.70
CA PRO A 176 19.84 0.57 2.26
C PRO A 176 18.96 1.11 1.12
N SER A 177 18.91 0.37 0.02
CA SER A 177 18.08 0.75 -1.13
C SER A 177 16.63 0.34 -0.88
N PRO A 178 15.65 1.27 -0.94
CA PRO A 178 14.25 0.93 -0.77
C PRO A 178 13.73 0.13 -1.98
N LYS A 179 12.99 -0.94 -1.72
CA LYS A 179 12.29 -1.73 -2.74
C LYS A 179 10.80 -1.77 -2.42
N LEU A 180 9.97 -1.42 -3.39
CA LEU A 180 8.53 -1.28 -3.19
C LEU A 180 7.78 -2.52 -3.67
N THR A 181 6.89 -3.03 -2.83
CA THR A 181 5.92 -4.05 -3.21
C THR A 181 4.52 -3.47 -3.07
N PHE A 182 3.83 -3.27 -4.19
CA PHE A 182 2.48 -2.76 -4.21
C PHE A 182 1.48 -3.88 -3.94
N LEU A 183 0.60 -3.65 -2.97
CA LEU A 183 -0.47 -4.55 -2.58
C LEU A 183 -1.74 -4.13 -3.33
N MET A 184 -2.24 -5.01 -4.20
CA MET A 184 -3.38 -4.72 -5.08
C MET A 184 -4.43 -5.82 -4.99
N GLY A 185 -5.71 -5.48 -5.15
CA GLY A 185 -6.74 -6.48 -5.49
C GLY A 185 -6.83 -6.70 -7.00
N THR A 186 -7.52 -7.76 -7.42
CA THR A 186 -7.71 -8.13 -8.84
C THR A 186 -8.19 -6.96 -9.71
N ASP A 187 -9.21 -6.20 -9.30
CA ASP A 187 -9.71 -5.05 -10.09
C ASP A 187 -8.66 -3.95 -10.28
N THR A 188 -7.70 -3.84 -9.36
CA THR A 188 -6.68 -2.82 -9.39
C THR A 188 -5.49 -3.23 -10.25
N ILE A 189 -5.09 -4.51 -10.23
CA ILE A 189 -4.05 -4.98 -11.15
C ILE A 189 -4.54 -4.94 -12.60
N VAL A 190 -5.81 -5.27 -12.88
CA VAL A 190 -6.39 -5.12 -14.22
C VAL A 190 -6.33 -3.67 -14.69
N ARG A 191 -6.63 -2.71 -13.80
CA ARG A 191 -6.47 -1.28 -14.11
C ARG A 191 -5.01 -0.86 -14.27
N PHE A 192 -4.08 -1.41 -13.50
CA PHE A 192 -2.65 -1.14 -13.66
C PHE A 192 -2.16 -1.44 -15.08
N PHE A 193 -2.72 -2.45 -15.74
CA PHE A 193 -2.39 -2.84 -17.11
C PHE A 193 -3.37 -2.29 -18.18
N ALA A 194 -4.33 -1.45 -17.82
CA ALA A 194 -5.28 -0.93 -18.81
C ALA A 194 -4.65 0.22 -19.63
N HIS A 195 -4.68 0.08 -20.95
CA HIS A 195 -4.12 1.04 -21.92
C HIS A 195 -4.54 2.49 -21.66
N ARG A 196 -5.77 2.74 -21.19
CA ARG A 196 -6.30 4.09 -20.92
C ARG A 196 -5.52 4.91 -19.88
N TYR A 197 -4.67 4.28 -19.07
CA TYR A 197 -3.81 4.99 -18.10
C TYR A 197 -2.42 5.31 -18.64
N TYR A 198 -2.15 4.97 -19.90
CA TYR A 198 -0.92 5.23 -20.59
C TYR A 198 -1.21 6.05 -21.84
N PRO A 199 -0.31 6.99 -22.24
CA PRO A 199 -0.52 7.79 -23.44
C PRO A 199 -0.65 6.95 -24.71
N ASP A 200 0.18 5.92 -24.85
CA ASP A 200 0.22 4.98 -25.96
C ASP A 200 0.91 3.66 -25.54
N GLU A 201 0.90 2.65 -26.41
CA GLU A 201 1.49 1.32 -26.14
C GLU A 201 3.00 1.39 -25.86
N ARG A 202 3.73 2.27 -26.56
CA ARG A 202 5.19 2.41 -26.38
C ARG A 202 5.51 3.03 -25.03
N ALA A 203 4.74 4.04 -24.62
CA ALA A 203 4.83 4.67 -23.32
C ALA A 203 4.45 3.70 -22.20
N MET A 204 3.42 2.86 -22.42
CA MET A 204 3.05 1.78 -21.50
C MET A 204 4.21 0.80 -21.31
N ALA A 205 4.74 0.22 -22.39
CA ALA A 205 5.85 -0.72 -22.33
C ALA A 205 7.07 -0.12 -21.63
N THR A 206 7.41 1.13 -21.94
CA THR A 206 8.52 1.86 -21.29
C THR A 206 8.29 2.03 -19.79
N SER A 207 7.07 2.43 -19.40
CA SER A 207 6.70 2.65 -18.01
C SER A 207 6.71 1.36 -17.19
N LEU A 208 6.19 0.28 -17.76
CA LEU A 208 6.18 -1.05 -17.13
C LEU A 208 7.60 -1.61 -16.99
N ARG A 209 8.45 -1.50 -18.03
CA ARG A 209 9.87 -1.87 -17.93
C ARG A 209 10.57 -1.12 -16.81
N ARG A 210 10.36 0.19 -16.71
CA ARG A 210 10.95 1.01 -15.66
C ARG A 210 10.45 0.60 -14.27
N PHE A 211 9.16 0.29 -14.14
CA PHE A 211 8.57 -0.15 -12.89
C PHE A 211 9.14 -1.48 -12.39
N PHE A 212 9.26 -2.49 -13.26
CA PHE A 212 9.67 -3.84 -12.86
C PHE A 212 11.16 -4.11 -12.92
N SER A 213 11.92 -3.36 -13.74
CA SER A 213 13.34 -3.64 -13.96
C SER A 213 14.16 -3.49 -12.67
N PRO A 214 15.03 -4.46 -12.34
CA PRO A 214 15.88 -4.40 -11.15
C PRO A 214 16.94 -3.29 -11.21
N ASN A 215 17.20 -2.74 -12.40
CA ASN A 215 18.14 -1.64 -12.58
C ASN A 215 17.46 -0.26 -12.50
N GLU A 216 16.14 -0.21 -12.32
CA GLU A 216 15.33 1.02 -12.29
C GLU A 216 14.59 1.13 -10.95
N ASN A 217 13.27 0.94 -10.96
CA ASN A 217 12.46 1.03 -9.74
C ASN A 217 12.48 -0.26 -8.92
N ASP A 218 12.77 -1.41 -9.54
CA ASP A 218 12.79 -2.74 -8.92
C ASP A 218 11.51 -3.05 -8.11
N SER A 219 10.36 -2.52 -8.56
CA SER A 219 9.09 -2.68 -7.88
C SER A 219 8.46 -4.04 -8.18
N ARG A 220 7.64 -4.50 -7.24
CA ARG A 220 6.90 -5.76 -7.29
C ARG A 220 5.42 -5.51 -7.02
N ILE A 221 4.60 -6.47 -7.40
CA ILE A 221 3.17 -6.47 -7.08
C ILE A 221 2.82 -7.77 -6.35
N ILE A 222 2.11 -7.66 -5.24
CA ILE A 222 1.34 -8.77 -4.68
C ILE A 222 -0.11 -8.47 -5.00
N CYS A 223 -0.69 -9.30 -5.85
CA CYS A 223 -2.10 -9.28 -6.15
C CYS A 223 -2.81 -10.21 -5.18
N VAL A 224 -3.85 -9.71 -4.54
CA VAL A 224 -4.70 -10.51 -3.68
C VAL A 224 -5.95 -10.90 -4.44
N ARG A 225 -6.24 -12.20 -4.44
CA ARG A 225 -7.45 -12.73 -5.06
C ARG A 225 -8.65 -12.20 -4.29
N ARG A 226 -9.54 -11.53 -5.03
CA ARG A 226 -10.78 -11.00 -4.52
C ARG A 226 -11.90 -11.59 -5.32
N THR A 227 -12.96 -12.06 -4.66
CA THR A 227 -14.23 -12.32 -5.33
C THR A 227 -14.88 -10.96 -5.60
N SER A 228 -14.58 -10.37 -6.76
CA SER A 228 -15.15 -9.07 -7.13
C SER A 228 -16.55 -9.28 -7.70
N GLU A 229 -17.53 -8.48 -7.25
CA GLU A 229 -18.84 -8.40 -7.91
C GLU A 229 -18.65 -7.84 -9.34
N GLY A 230 -18.42 -8.72 -10.31
CA GLY A 230 -18.27 -8.35 -11.72
C GLY A 230 -17.25 -9.17 -12.53
N LEU A 231 -16.35 -9.89 -11.87
CA LEU A 231 -15.45 -10.85 -12.52
C LEU A 231 -15.91 -12.27 -12.15
N SER A 232 -16.14 -13.11 -13.16
CA SER A 232 -16.33 -14.54 -12.91
C SER A 232 -15.00 -15.15 -12.44
N GLY A 233 -15.05 -16.24 -11.67
CA GLY A 233 -13.82 -16.93 -11.24
C GLY A 233 -12.88 -17.31 -12.40
N ALA A 234 -13.45 -17.62 -13.57
CA ALA A 234 -12.69 -17.89 -14.80
C ALA A 234 -11.96 -16.64 -15.35
N ALA A 235 -12.54 -15.45 -15.18
CA ALA A 235 -11.88 -14.20 -15.56
C ALA A 235 -10.73 -13.86 -14.62
N GLU A 236 -10.87 -14.12 -13.32
CA GLU A 236 -9.80 -13.95 -12.33
C GLU A 236 -8.62 -14.91 -12.60
N GLU A 237 -8.92 -16.18 -12.92
CA GLU A 237 -7.92 -17.17 -13.30
C GLU A 237 -7.18 -16.78 -14.59
N SER A 238 -7.90 -16.23 -15.57
CA SER A 238 -7.29 -15.71 -16.80
C SER A 238 -6.32 -14.56 -16.52
N VAL A 239 -6.68 -13.65 -15.62
CA VAL A 239 -5.83 -12.53 -15.18
C VAL A 239 -4.56 -13.04 -14.49
N GLU A 240 -4.69 -14.07 -13.65
CA GLU A 240 -3.57 -14.68 -12.92
C GLU A 240 -2.55 -15.36 -13.84
N ILE A 241 -2.96 -15.84 -15.01
CA ILE A 241 -2.07 -16.46 -16.00
C ILE A 241 -1.49 -15.40 -16.94
N GLN A 242 -2.36 -14.58 -17.55
CA GLN A 242 -1.97 -13.70 -18.66
C GLN A 242 -1.05 -12.55 -18.22
N ILE A 243 -1.28 -11.97 -17.03
CA ILE A 243 -0.48 -10.84 -16.57
C ILE A 243 0.97 -11.24 -16.28
N PRO A 244 1.25 -12.31 -15.52
CA PRO A 244 2.63 -12.78 -15.35
C PRO A 244 3.33 -13.14 -16.65
N ASP A 245 2.65 -13.79 -17.60
CA ASP A 245 3.22 -14.11 -18.91
C ASP A 245 3.63 -12.86 -19.68
N PHE A 246 2.74 -11.87 -19.77
CA PHE A 246 3.04 -10.58 -20.37
C PHE A 246 4.24 -9.88 -19.71
N ILE A 247 4.36 -9.94 -18.38
CA ILE A 247 5.51 -9.35 -17.68
C ILE A 247 6.80 -10.11 -17.95
N ARG A 248 6.77 -11.43 -18.06
CA ARG A 248 7.96 -12.23 -18.39
C ARG A 248 8.54 -11.86 -19.75
N GLU A 249 7.70 -11.42 -20.70
CA GLU A 249 8.16 -10.87 -21.99
C GLU A 249 8.86 -9.50 -21.85
N ILE A 250 8.53 -8.75 -20.79
CA ILE A 250 9.00 -7.38 -20.57
C ILE A 250 10.22 -7.31 -19.64
N THR A 251 10.28 -8.16 -18.63
CA THR A 251 11.34 -8.16 -17.61
C THR A 251 11.55 -9.58 -17.08
N PRO A 252 12.79 -10.09 -17.02
CA PRO A 252 13.06 -11.43 -16.53
C PRO A 252 12.77 -11.55 -15.01
N GLY A 253 12.16 -12.67 -14.64
CA GLY A 253 11.88 -13.08 -13.25
C GLY A 253 10.47 -12.80 -12.75
N ASP A 254 10.12 -13.38 -11.60
CA ASP A 254 8.79 -13.23 -11.01
C ASP A 254 8.66 -11.92 -10.26
N ARG A 255 7.84 -11.03 -10.83
CA ARG A 255 7.57 -9.66 -10.35
C ARG A 255 6.19 -9.48 -9.76
N ILE A 256 5.32 -10.43 -10.03
CA ILE A 256 3.92 -10.45 -9.62
C ILE A 256 3.66 -11.77 -8.92
N SER A 257 2.99 -11.73 -7.80
CA SER A 257 2.60 -12.93 -7.05
C SER A 257 1.14 -12.80 -6.61
N PHE A 258 0.42 -13.93 -6.61
CA PHE A 258 -0.98 -13.99 -6.22
C PHE A 258 -1.12 -14.69 -4.88
N VAL A 259 -1.85 -14.06 -3.94
CA VAL A 259 -2.09 -14.60 -2.59
C VAL A 259 -3.56 -14.42 -2.19
N ASP A 260 -4.00 -15.13 -1.15
CA ASP A 260 -5.37 -15.06 -0.63
C ASP A 260 -5.41 -14.33 0.72
N ILE A 261 -6.49 -13.58 0.97
CA ILE A 261 -6.74 -12.87 2.24
C ILE A 261 -8.03 -13.36 2.91
N GLY A 262 -8.14 -14.66 3.17
CA GLY A 262 -9.35 -15.21 3.80
C GLY A 262 -10.61 -15.16 2.92
N ASP A 263 -11.54 -16.08 3.18
CA ASP A 263 -12.74 -16.21 2.35
C ASP A 263 -13.77 -15.10 2.62
N GLU A 264 -13.79 -14.54 3.83
CA GLU A 264 -14.70 -13.47 4.21
C GLU A 264 -14.16 -12.11 3.76
N GLU A 265 -12.91 -11.79 4.10
CA GLU A 265 -12.36 -10.46 3.89
C GLU A 265 -12.22 -10.12 2.39
N ARG A 266 -12.00 -11.12 1.53
CA ARG A 266 -11.94 -10.92 0.08
C ARG A 266 -13.23 -10.34 -0.52
N THR A 267 -14.37 -10.52 0.15
CA THR A 267 -15.70 -10.05 -0.28
C THR A 267 -16.00 -8.60 0.12
N LEU A 268 -15.27 -8.04 1.09
CA LEU A 268 -15.63 -6.76 1.70
C LEU A 268 -15.18 -5.57 0.83
N SER A 269 -16.10 -4.66 0.51
CA SER A 269 -15.79 -3.45 -0.26
C SER A 269 -16.23 -2.15 0.43
N SER A 270 -15.47 -1.07 0.27
CA SER A 270 -15.86 0.24 0.81
C SER A 270 -17.17 0.75 0.19
N SER A 271 -17.45 0.43 -1.07
CA SER A 271 -18.71 0.79 -1.74
C SER A 271 -19.91 0.13 -1.08
N GLN A 272 -19.79 -1.14 -0.71
CA GLN A 272 -20.84 -1.86 0.00
C GLN A 272 -21.08 -1.28 1.40
N VAL A 273 -20.02 -0.93 2.14
CA VAL A 273 -20.15 -0.21 3.43
C VAL A 273 -20.93 1.09 3.26
N ARG A 274 -20.59 1.92 2.25
CA ARG A 274 -21.33 3.16 1.99
C ARG A 274 -22.78 2.92 1.58
N GLY A 275 -23.05 1.87 0.79
CA GLY A 275 -24.40 1.47 0.40
C GLY A 275 -25.26 1.08 1.60
N MET A 276 -24.73 0.22 2.48
CA MET A 276 -25.40 -0.19 3.72
C MET A 276 -25.67 1.00 4.65
N LEU A 277 -24.70 1.90 4.81
CA LEU A 277 -24.88 3.14 5.59
C LEU A 277 -25.99 4.02 5.02
N ALA A 278 -26.03 4.21 3.69
CA ALA A 278 -27.08 4.97 3.03
C ALA A 278 -28.48 4.35 3.22
N ASN A 279 -28.54 3.01 3.29
CA ASN A 279 -29.76 2.24 3.54
C ASN A 279 -30.12 2.09 5.03
N ARG A 280 -29.32 2.64 5.95
CA ARG A 280 -29.48 2.48 7.42
C ARG A 280 -29.44 1.03 7.89
N GLU A 281 -28.70 0.19 7.18
CA GLU A 281 -28.39 -1.16 7.62
C GLU A 281 -27.31 -1.09 8.71
N GLU A 282 -27.33 -1.98 9.70
CA GLU A 282 -26.34 -2.00 10.79
C GLU A 282 -25.20 -3.00 10.56
N SER A 283 -25.37 -3.88 9.56
CA SER A 283 -24.44 -4.97 9.22
C SER A 283 -23.07 -4.48 8.76
N TRP A 284 -22.95 -3.24 8.27
CA TRP A 284 -21.66 -2.65 7.84
C TRP A 284 -20.61 -2.62 8.96
N LYS A 285 -21.03 -2.61 10.23
CA LYS A 285 -20.11 -2.64 11.39
C LYS A 285 -19.22 -3.87 11.42
N SER A 286 -19.67 -4.98 10.82
CA SER A 286 -18.88 -6.20 10.68
C SER A 286 -17.82 -6.12 9.58
N MET A 287 -17.89 -5.11 8.70
CA MET A 287 -17.00 -4.97 7.54
C MET A 287 -15.79 -4.06 7.80
N VAL A 288 -15.79 -3.36 8.93
CA VAL A 288 -14.76 -2.39 9.33
C VAL A 288 -14.34 -2.69 10.76
N SER A 289 -13.20 -2.15 11.21
CA SER A 289 -12.82 -2.32 12.61
C SER A 289 -13.70 -1.49 13.55
N PRO A 290 -13.75 -1.84 14.86
CA PRO A 290 -14.49 -1.04 15.85
C PRO A 290 -14.05 0.42 15.93
N MET A 291 -12.77 0.71 15.73
CA MET A 291 -12.23 2.09 15.76
C MET A 291 -12.71 2.89 14.54
N ILE A 292 -12.70 2.27 13.36
CA ILE A 292 -13.24 2.88 12.14
C ILE A 292 -14.76 3.07 12.25
N ALA A 293 -15.48 2.09 12.79
CA ALA A 293 -16.93 2.20 12.99
C ALA A 293 -17.28 3.36 13.92
N ARG A 294 -16.53 3.53 15.02
CA ARG A 294 -16.70 4.67 15.93
C ARG A 294 -16.46 5.99 15.22
N CYS A 295 -15.36 6.11 14.46
CA CYS A 295 -15.04 7.29 13.68
C CYS A 295 -16.16 7.65 12.68
N ILE A 296 -16.72 6.66 11.98
CA ILE A 296 -17.84 6.86 11.05
C ILE A 296 -19.06 7.45 11.77
N ILE A 297 -19.40 6.91 12.95
CA ILE A 297 -20.56 7.34 13.75
C ILE A 297 -20.35 8.75 14.32
N GLU A 298 -19.19 9.01 14.93
CA GLU A 298 -18.87 10.28 15.59
C GLU A 298 -18.86 11.45 14.61
N HIS A 299 -18.39 11.23 13.37
CA HIS A 299 -18.38 12.24 12.32
C HIS A 299 -19.61 12.22 11.40
N CYS A 300 -20.60 11.36 11.69
CA CYS A 300 -21.80 11.16 10.87
C CYS A 300 -21.48 10.95 9.37
N LEU A 301 -20.43 10.18 9.07
CA LEU A 301 -19.97 9.97 7.70
C LEU A 301 -20.99 9.17 6.88
N TYR A 302 -21.03 9.42 5.58
CA TYR A 302 -21.80 8.65 4.59
C TYR A 302 -23.33 8.64 4.78
N SER A 303 -23.84 9.47 5.70
CA SER A 303 -25.27 9.69 5.84
C SER A 303 -25.80 10.53 4.67
N THR A 304 -26.95 10.16 4.13
CA THR A 304 -27.65 11.01 3.15
C THR A 304 -28.03 12.34 3.81
N PRO A 305 -27.82 13.48 3.13
CA PRO A 305 -28.34 14.76 3.62
C PRO A 305 -29.85 14.63 3.82
N GLN A 306 -30.35 15.06 4.99
CA GLN A 306 -31.78 15.28 5.19
C GLN A 306 -32.30 16.41 4.30
#